data_AF-A0A1V4UWQ1-F1
#
_entry.id   AF-A0A1V4UWQ1-F1
#
_cell.length_a   1.000
_cell.length_b   1.000
_cell.length_c   1.000
_cell.angle_alpha   90.00
_cell.angle_beta   90.00
_cell.angle_gamma   90.00
#
_symmetry.space_group_name_H-M   'P 1'
#
loop_
_entity.id
_entity.type
_entity.pdbx_description
1 polymer ?
#
loop_
_entity_poly.entity_id
_entity_poly.type
_entity_poly.pdbx_seq_one_letter_code
_entity_poly.pdbx_strand_id
1 'polypeptide(L)'
;MYRDILTMCWSIKEVNKNLTDRKPTSDYSIKYLKKACSELAVLMRAVGKSKSGASVEVIDKMGQKKSFALNDVAEMLYDTRKIVELNLIDNISRWARDCMAFEGK
;
A
#
# COMPACT_ATOMS: atom_id res chain seq x y z
N MET A 1 -2.92 -9.32 10.48
CA MET A 1 -2.37 -7.99 10.18
C MET A 1 -1.54 -7.96 8.90
N TYR A 2 -0.32 -8.53 8.86
CA TYR A 2 0.50 -8.50 7.62
C TYR A 2 -0.14 -9.26 6.45
N ARG A 3 -0.80 -10.40 6.73
CA ARG A 3 -1.54 -11.15 5.69
C ARG A 3 -2.66 -10.31 5.09
N ASP A 4 -3.41 -9.57 5.90
CA ASP A 4 -4.50 -8.69 5.45
C ASP A 4 -3.96 -7.55 4.58
N ILE A 5 -2.82 -6.96 4.97
CA ILE A 5 -2.10 -5.96 4.18
C ILE A 5 -1.70 -6.53 2.81
N LEU A 6 -1.14 -7.75 2.78
CA LEU A 6 -0.76 -8.41 1.52
C LEU A 6 -1.98 -8.69 0.64
N THR A 7 -3.07 -9.18 1.23
CA THR A 7 -4.32 -9.40 0.52
C THR A 7 -4.84 -8.10 -0.10
N MET A 8 -4.85 -7.01 0.67
CA MET A 8 -5.28 -5.70 0.17
C MET A 8 -4.37 -5.18 -0.95
N CYS A 9 -3.05 -5.27 -0.79
CA CYS A 9 -2.11 -4.89 -1.84
C CYS A 9 -2.33 -5.70 -3.12
N TRP A 10 -2.59 -7.01 -3.01
CA TRP A 10 -2.88 -7.86 -4.16
C TRP A 10 -4.18 -7.44 -4.86
N SER A 11 -5.27 -7.26 -4.12
CA SER A 11 -6.57 -6.83 -4.68
C SER A 11 -6.49 -5.48 -5.39
N ILE A 12 -5.76 -4.51 -4.82
CA ILE A 12 -5.53 -3.20 -5.45
C ILE A 12 -4.78 -3.37 -6.79
N LYS A 13 -3.73 -4.19 -6.82
CA LYS A 13 -2.95 -4.44 -8.05
C LYS A 13 -3.77 -5.13 -9.12
N GLU A 14 -4.53 -6.17 -8.77
CA GLU A 14 -5.37 -6.90 -9.71
C GLU A 14 -6.44 -6.00 -10.33
N VAL A 15 -7.13 -5.20 -9.52
CA VAL A 15 -8.11 -4.25 -10.04
C VAL A 15 -7.43 -3.20 -10.93
N ASN A 16 -6.30 -2.62 -10.50
CA ASN A 16 -5.59 -1.60 -11.29
C ASN A 16 -5.04 -2.14 -12.62
N LYS A 17 -4.56 -3.39 -12.66
CA LYS A 17 -4.15 -4.08 -13.88
C LYS A 17 -5.34 -4.23 -14.84
N ASN A 18 -6.45 -4.75 -14.34
CA ASN A 18 -7.69 -4.89 -15.11
C ASN A 18 -8.24 -3.55 -15.62
N LEU A 19 -8.03 -2.44 -14.88
CA LEU A 19 -8.36 -1.08 -15.32
C LEU A 19 -7.49 -0.61 -16.48
N THR A 20 -6.20 -0.90 -16.43
CA THR A 20 -5.23 -0.47 -17.45
C THR A 20 -5.50 -1.20 -18.78
N ASP A 21 -5.87 -2.47 -18.70
CA ASP A 21 -6.09 -3.33 -19.86
C ASP A 21 -7.44 -3.09 -20.57
N ARG A 22 -8.40 -2.35 -19.96
CA ARG A 22 -9.76 -2.16 -20.51
C ARG A 22 -10.27 -0.71 -20.35
N LYS A 23 -10.53 -0.01 -21.46
CA LYS A 23 -11.33 1.25 -21.49
C LYS A 23 -12.82 0.96 -21.78
N PRO A 24 -13.78 1.80 -21.32
CA PRO A 24 -13.79 2.64 -20.13
C PRO A 24 -14.39 1.85 -18.95
N THR A 25 -13.69 1.88 -17.84
CA THR A 25 -14.04 1.16 -16.62
C THR A 25 -15.06 1.95 -15.81
N SER A 26 -16.06 1.24 -15.29
CA SER A 26 -17.19 1.83 -14.59
C SER A 26 -16.75 2.59 -13.33
N ASP A 27 -17.52 3.62 -12.95
CA ASP A 27 -17.34 4.37 -11.70
C ASP A 27 -17.16 3.47 -10.46
N TYR A 28 -17.66 2.24 -10.53
CA TYR A 28 -17.53 1.22 -9.50
C TYR A 28 -16.07 0.85 -9.20
N SER A 29 -15.24 0.60 -10.21
CA SER A 29 -13.85 0.17 -9.99
C SER A 29 -12.98 1.29 -9.40
N ILE A 30 -13.24 2.55 -9.80
CA ILE A 30 -12.58 3.73 -9.21
C ILE A 30 -12.99 3.89 -7.74
N LYS A 31 -14.30 3.74 -7.43
CA LYS A 31 -14.80 3.76 -6.05
C LYS A 31 -14.17 2.64 -5.22
N TYR A 32 -14.05 1.44 -5.79
CA TYR A 32 -13.40 0.31 -5.13
C TYR A 32 -11.94 0.63 -4.79
N LEU A 33 -11.14 1.11 -5.75
CA LEU A 33 -9.74 1.45 -5.50
C LEU A 33 -9.57 2.49 -4.39
N LYS A 34 -10.40 3.55 -4.39
CA LYS A 34 -10.37 4.57 -3.33
C LYS A 34 -10.66 3.97 -1.96
N LYS A 35 -11.69 3.11 -1.86
CA LYS A 35 -12.05 2.41 -0.62
C LYS A 35 -10.92 1.48 -0.18
N ALA A 36 -10.36 0.69 -1.09
CA ALA A 36 -9.29 -0.26 -0.79
C ALA A 36 -8.02 0.45 -0.29
N CYS A 37 -7.63 1.58 -0.90
CA CYS A 37 -6.51 2.39 -0.40
C CYS A 37 -6.80 2.98 0.98
N SER A 38 -8.04 3.40 1.24
CA SER A 38 -8.45 3.91 2.57
C SER A 38 -8.42 2.81 3.64
N GLU A 39 -8.88 1.59 3.31
CA GLU A 39 -8.82 0.43 4.20
C GLU A 39 -7.37 0.01 4.46
N LEU A 40 -6.51 0.05 3.44
CA LEU A 40 -5.07 -0.17 3.59
C LEU A 40 -4.44 0.89 4.52
N ALA A 41 -4.85 2.16 4.42
CA ALA A 41 -4.37 3.21 5.32
C ALA A 41 -4.75 2.92 6.79
N VAL A 42 -5.97 2.44 7.04
CA VAL A 42 -6.40 2.04 8.39
C VAL A 42 -5.51 0.91 8.92
N LEU A 43 -5.21 -0.10 8.11
CA LEU A 43 -4.31 -1.19 8.49
C LEU A 43 -2.90 -0.67 8.80
N MET A 44 -2.35 0.24 7.98
CA MET A 44 -1.03 0.83 8.22
C MET A 44 -0.96 1.63 9.53
N ARG A 45 -1.99 2.44 9.84
CA ARG A 45 -2.08 3.15 11.13
C ARG A 45 -2.21 2.17 12.30
N ALA A 46 -2.98 1.09 12.14
CA ALA A 46 -3.11 0.06 13.17
C ALA A 46 -1.76 -0.61 13.48
N VAL A 47 -0.98 -0.94 12.44
CA VAL A 47 0.39 -1.46 12.64
C VAL A 47 1.26 -0.41 13.32
N GLY A 48 1.22 0.85 12.88
CA GLY A 48 1.99 1.95 13.46
C GLY A 48 1.71 2.18 14.94
N LYS A 49 0.47 1.98 15.38
CA LYS A 49 0.11 2.01 16.81
C LYS A 49 0.66 0.82 17.58
N SER A 50 0.64 -0.38 16.98
CA SER A 50 1.14 -1.61 17.62
C SER A 50 2.67 -1.68 17.68
N LYS A 51 3.36 -1.04 16.73
CA LYS A 51 4.82 -1.02 16.60
C LYS A 51 5.31 0.41 16.43
N SER A 52 5.46 1.09 17.57
CA SER A 52 6.02 2.44 17.61
C SER A 52 7.41 2.47 16.98
N GLY A 53 7.68 3.49 16.16
CA GLY A 53 8.97 3.66 15.47
C GLY A 53 9.17 2.80 14.22
N ALA A 54 8.22 1.93 13.86
CA ALA A 54 8.31 1.17 12.62
C ALA A 54 8.18 2.10 11.39
N SER A 55 8.98 1.79 10.36
CA SER A 55 9.03 2.55 9.10
C SER A 55 9.05 1.61 7.90
N VAL A 56 8.71 2.17 6.73
CA VAL A 56 8.74 1.48 5.44
C VAL A 56 9.84 2.12 4.59
N GLU A 57 10.77 1.31 4.10
CA GLU A 57 11.68 1.72 3.03
C GLU A 57 10.91 1.72 1.69
N VAL A 58 10.71 2.92 1.17
CA VAL A 58 10.05 3.19 -0.11
C VAL A 58 11.10 3.48 -1.16
N ILE A 59 11.03 2.73 -2.26
CA ILE A 59 11.81 2.98 -3.47
C ILE A 59 10.89 3.68 -4.46
N ASP A 60 11.22 4.92 -4.82
CA ASP A 60 10.47 5.67 -5.82
C ASP A 60 10.80 5.22 -7.25
N LYS A 61 10.09 5.78 -8.24
CA LYS A 61 10.30 5.45 -9.65
C LYS A 61 11.69 5.78 -10.18
N MET A 62 12.42 6.67 -9.51
CA MET A 62 13.81 7.01 -9.86
C MET A 62 14.82 6.09 -9.18
N GLY A 63 14.35 5.10 -8.40
CA GLY A 63 15.19 4.20 -7.63
C GLY A 63 15.72 4.81 -6.33
N GLN A 64 15.27 6.02 -5.95
CA GLN A 64 15.71 6.63 -4.71
C GLN A 64 15.01 5.97 -3.52
N LYS A 65 15.80 5.66 -2.50
CA LYS A 65 15.32 5.08 -1.25
C LYS A 65 14.99 6.16 -0.24
N LYS A 66 13.79 6.12 0.33
CA LYS A 66 13.35 7.00 1.41
C LYS A 66 12.65 6.17 2.47
N SER A 67 12.88 6.48 3.74
CA SER A 67 12.19 5.83 4.85
C SER A 67 11.06 6.73 5.33
N PHE A 68 9.87 6.15 5.51
CA PHE A 68 8.69 6.86 5.99
C PHE A 68 8.08 6.13 7.19
N ALA A 69 7.59 6.87 8.19
CA ALA A 69 6.86 6.27 9.29
C ALA A 69 5.55 5.66 8.77
N LEU A 70 5.06 4.60 9.43
CA LEU A 70 3.82 3.92 9.00
C LEU A 70 2.61 4.85 8.97
N ASN A 71 2.54 5.83 9.87
CA ASN A 71 1.48 6.83 9.88
C ASN A 71 1.56 7.76 8.67
N ASP A 72 2.76 8.18 8.27
CA ASP A 72 2.95 9.01 7.07
C ASP A 72 2.54 8.24 5.83
N VAL A 73 2.96 6.96 5.71
CA VAL A 73 2.55 6.07 4.61
C VAL A 73 1.03 5.94 4.56
N ALA A 74 0.36 5.86 5.71
CA ALA A 74 -1.10 5.82 5.76
C ALA A 74 -1.75 7.10 5.23
N GLU A 75 -1.20 8.28 5.53
CA GLU A 75 -1.70 9.53 4.95
C GLU A 75 -1.48 9.60 3.43
N MET A 76 -0.35 9.09 2.95
CA MET A 76 -0.04 9.08 1.52
C MET A 76 -0.97 8.18 0.69
N LEU A 77 -1.61 7.18 1.31
CA LEU A 77 -2.60 6.31 0.65
C LEU A 77 -3.93 7.01 0.31
N TYR A 78 -4.15 8.24 0.78
CA TYR A 78 -5.27 9.07 0.31
C TYR A 78 -4.91 9.93 -0.91
N ASP A 79 -3.63 10.04 -1.25
CA ASP A 79 -3.14 10.81 -2.38
C ASP A 79 -2.74 9.90 -3.53
N THR A 80 -3.60 9.84 -4.56
CA THR A 80 -3.35 9.01 -5.75
C THR A 80 -2.03 9.35 -6.45
N ARG A 81 -1.57 10.61 -6.42
CA ARG A 81 -0.29 10.99 -7.03
C ARG A 81 0.87 10.34 -6.29
N LYS A 82 0.87 10.41 -4.95
CA LYS A 82 1.90 9.79 -4.13
C LYS A 82 1.91 8.27 -4.25
N ILE A 83 0.75 7.63 -4.30
CA ILE A 83 0.64 6.18 -4.53
C ILE A 83 1.40 5.77 -5.79
N VAL A 84 1.22 6.52 -6.87
CA VAL A 84 1.82 6.25 -8.17
C VAL A 84 3.30 6.65 -8.22
N GLU A 85 3.67 7.81 -7.68
CA GLU A 85 5.05 8.33 -7.68
C GLU A 85 6.01 7.46 -6.86
N LEU A 86 5.55 7.08 -5.66
CA LEU A 86 6.34 6.34 -4.69
C LEU A 86 6.11 4.82 -4.78
N ASN A 87 5.36 4.37 -5.76
CA ASN A 87 4.98 2.96 -5.94
C ASN A 87 4.53 2.30 -4.62
N LEU A 88 3.64 2.98 -3.87
CA LEU A 88 3.38 2.67 -2.46
C LEU A 88 2.84 1.25 -2.27
N ILE A 89 1.97 0.78 -3.17
CA ILE A 89 1.36 -0.55 -3.04
C ILE A 89 2.40 -1.66 -3.15
N ASP A 90 3.41 -1.50 -4.01
CA ASP A 90 4.51 -2.45 -4.13
C ASP A 90 5.43 -2.41 -2.91
N ASN A 91 5.81 -1.21 -2.47
CA ASN A 91 6.69 -1.02 -1.32
C ASN A 91 6.06 -1.54 -0.02
N ILE A 92 4.77 -1.26 0.22
CA ILE A 92 4.01 -1.80 1.36
C ILE A 92 3.90 -3.33 1.27
N SER A 93 3.61 -3.85 0.07
CA SER A 93 3.52 -5.30 -0.14
C SER A 93 4.84 -6.01 0.15
N ARG A 94 5.98 -5.43 -0.26
CA ARG A 94 7.31 -5.98 0.06
C ARG A 94 7.57 -5.93 1.57
N TRP A 95 7.40 -4.77 2.18
CA TRP A 95 7.60 -4.59 3.61
C TRP A 95 6.75 -5.55 4.47
N ALA A 96 5.49 -5.78 4.10
CA ALA A 96 4.62 -6.70 4.82
C ALA A 96 5.07 -8.17 4.68
N ARG A 97 5.67 -8.57 3.54
CA ARG A 97 6.30 -9.88 3.38
C ARG A 97 7.53 -10.00 4.28
N ASP A 98 8.37 -8.98 4.31
CA ASP A 98 9.59 -8.96 5.13
C ASP A 98 9.27 -9.06 6.62
N CYS A 99 8.25 -8.32 7.09
CA CYS A 99 7.78 -8.41 8.47
C CYS A 99 7.24 -9.82 8.80
N MET A 100 6.45 -10.41 7.90
CA MET A 100 5.89 -11.75 8.10
C MET A 100 6.99 -12.82 8.14
N ALA A 101 8.03 -12.70 7.32
CA ALA A 101 9.18 -13.60 7.32
C ALA A 101 10.05 -13.45 8.58
N PHE A 102 10.10 -12.25 9.17
CA PHE A 102 10.83 -12.00 10.42
C PHE A 102 10.06 -12.50 11.66
N GLU A 103 8.74 -12.37 11.70
CA GLU A 103 7.90 -12.84 12.81
C GLU A 103 7.61 -14.34 12.80
N GLY A 104 7.81 -15.01 11.66
CA GLY A 104 7.66 -16.47 11.54
C GLY A 104 8.88 -17.28 12.00
N LYS A 105 9.90 -16.63 12.56
CA LYS A 105 11.09 -17.22 13.17
C LYS A 105 11.06 -17.02 14.68
#